data_AF-A0A1F6C267-F1
#
_entry.id   AF-A0A1F6C267-F1
#
_cell.length_a   1.000
_cell.length_b   1.000
_cell.length_c   1.000
_cell.angle_alpha   90.00
_cell.angle_beta   90.00
_cell.angle_gamma   90.00
#
_symmetry.space_group_name_H-M   'P 1'
#
loop_
_entity.id
_entity.type
_entity.pdbx_description
1 polymer ?
#
loop_
_entity_poly.entity_id
_entity_poly.type
_entity_poly.pdbx_seq_one_letter_code
_entity_poly.pdbx_strand_id
1 'polypeptide(L)'
;MQRQDNTVGSRHNNDLAYIAGFLDGDGSIMLQIKKRKDGNVSGRRFMATICFYQDARHAKPLEWIRKVLGIGYMSYRNDGMAELRINGFKQTEEILLKLLPFIKFKKIQAAEVVKAVRILQKDIRTESDLRKVATAMIRIQSVNYATRKKKTLEEILIMLDLTP
;
A
#
# COMPACT_ATOMS: atom_id res chain seq x y z
N MET A 1 30.64 32.67 11.96
CA MET A 1 29.65 32.08 11.04
C MET A 1 29.45 30.62 11.44
N GLN A 2 28.48 30.35 12.34
CA GLN A 2 28.16 28.99 12.79
C GLN A 2 27.39 28.28 11.67
N ARG A 3 27.92 27.15 11.18
CA ARG A 3 27.19 26.26 10.28
C ARG A 3 26.08 25.59 11.09
N GLN A 4 24.83 25.91 10.79
CA GLN A 4 23.70 25.11 11.28
C GLN A 4 23.81 23.71 10.69
N ASP A 5 23.85 22.71 11.56
CA ASP A 5 24.08 21.32 11.22
C ASP A 5 22.76 20.68 10.72
N ASN A 6 22.69 20.36 9.42
CA ASN A 6 21.50 19.79 8.76
C ASN A 6 21.33 18.27 8.99
N THR A 7 21.99 17.70 10.01
CA THR A 7 22.15 16.24 10.21
C THR A 7 20.83 15.51 10.48
N VAL A 8 19.82 16.19 11.03
CA VAL A 8 18.54 15.56 11.40
C VAL A 8 17.70 15.25 10.17
N GLY A 9 17.66 16.17 9.20
CA GLY A 9 16.94 15.99 7.93
C GLY A 9 17.61 14.94 7.04
N SER A 10 18.94 14.88 7.02
CA SER A 10 19.68 13.88 6.23
C SER A 10 19.50 12.46 6.78
N ARG A 11 19.52 12.27 8.11
CA ARG A 11 19.27 10.97 8.74
C ARG A 11 17.86 10.45 8.44
N HIS A 12 16.86 11.31 8.57
CA HIS A 12 15.48 10.92 8.27
C HIS A 12 15.30 10.48 6.81
N ASN A 13 15.93 11.19 5.86
CA ASN A 13 15.92 10.80 4.45
C ASN A 13 16.63 9.46 4.20
N ASN A 14 17.72 9.17 4.93
CA ASN A 14 18.42 7.89 4.81
C ASN A 14 17.56 6.73 5.32
N ASP A 15 16.86 6.90 6.43
CA ASP A 15 15.94 5.88 6.97
C ASP A 15 14.78 5.62 5.98
N LEU A 16 14.16 6.68 5.45
CA LEU A 16 13.10 6.55 4.44
C LEU A 16 13.61 5.88 3.16
N ALA A 17 14.83 6.21 2.72
CA ALA A 17 15.44 5.58 1.56
C ALA A 17 15.70 4.08 1.79
N TYR A 18 16.20 3.71 2.97
CA TYR A 18 16.41 2.32 3.35
C TYR A 18 15.08 1.56 3.41
N ILE A 19 14.06 2.13 4.05
CA ILE A 19 12.72 1.55 4.15
C ILE A 19 12.10 1.37 2.75
N ALA A 20 12.27 2.33 1.85
CA ALA A 20 11.81 2.22 0.47
C ALA A 20 12.54 1.10 -0.29
N GLY A 21 13.85 0.95 -0.08
CA GLY A 21 14.62 -0.18 -0.64
C GLY A 21 14.13 -1.52 -0.10
N PHE A 22 13.84 -1.60 1.21
CA PHE A 22 13.26 -2.80 1.83
C PHE A 22 11.84 -3.09 1.31
N LEU A 23 11.02 -2.05 1.13
CA LEU A 23 9.69 -2.16 0.50
C LEU A 23 9.79 -2.74 -0.91
N ASP A 24 10.80 -2.32 -1.69
CA ASP A 24 11.04 -2.78 -3.06
C ASP A 24 11.39 -4.27 -3.13
N GLY A 25 12.20 -4.75 -2.19
CA GLY A 25 12.60 -6.16 -2.07
C GLY A 25 11.53 -7.03 -1.41
N ASP A 26 11.34 -6.85 -0.10
CA ASP A 26 10.55 -7.73 0.78
C ASP A 26 9.25 -7.05 1.27
N GLY A 27 8.63 -6.25 0.39
CA GLY A 27 7.38 -5.58 0.68
C GLY A 27 6.32 -5.72 -0.40
N SER A 28 5.11 -5.27 -0.08
CA SER A 28 3.96 -5.31 -1.00
C SER A 28 3.09 -4.08 -0.83
N ILE A 29 2.63 -3.55 -1.96
CA ILE A 29 1.69 -2.43 -2.04
C ILE A 29 0.44 -2.96 -2.73
N MET A 30 -0.69 -2.95 -2.01
CA MET A 30 -1.91 -3.63 -2.46
C MET A 30 -3.12 -2.71 -2.41
N LEU A 31 -3.95 -2.82 -3.45
CA LEU A 31 -5.32 -2.32 -3.47
C LEU A 31 -6.25 -3.48 -3.82
N GLN A 32 -7.16 -3.82 -2.91
CA GLN A 32 -7.99 -5.03 -2.99
C GLN A 32 -9.46 -4.70 -2.78
N ILE A 33 -10.35 -5.46 -3.41
CA ILE A 33 -11.77 -5.53 -3.06
C ILE A 33 -11.99 -6.81 -2.25
N LYS A 34 -12.45 -6.67 -1.00
CA LYS A 34 -12.77 -7.79 -0.12
C LYS A 34 -14.26 -7.84 0.18
N LYS A 35 -14.82 -9.06 0.23
CA LYS A 35 -16.18 -9.27 0.72
C LYS A 35 -16.26 -8.90 2.20
N ARG A 36 -17.31 -8.20 2.60
CA ARG A 36 -17.68 -8.03 4.00
C ARG A 36 -18.71 -9.09 4.38
N LYS A 37 -18.67 -9.55 5.63
CA LYS A 37 -19.64 -10.50 6.18
C LYS A 37 -20.74 -9.81 7.00
N ASP A 38 -20.70 -8.48 7.13
CA ASP A 38 -21.48 -7.70 8.08
C ASP A 38 -22.70 -6.98 7.47
N GLY A 39 -23.30 -7.54 6.41
CA GLY A 39 -24.63 -7.11 5.93
C GLY A 39 -24.71 -5.74 5.22
N ASN A 40 -23.57 -5.12 4.89
CA ASN A 40 -23.56 -3.85 4.15
C ASN A 40 -24.10 -4.02 2.71
N VAL A 41 -24.80 -3.01 2.17
CA VAL A 41 -25.63 -3.10 0.94
C VAL A 41 -24.86 -3.61 -0.30
N SER A 42 -23.58 -3.25 -0.45
CA SER A 42 -22.73 -3.72 -1.56
C SER A 42 -21.94 -5.01 -1.25
N GLY A 43 -21.96 -5.49 0.01
CA GLY A 43 -21.24 -6.67 0.47
C GLY A 43 -19.72 -6.63 0.31
N ARG A 44 -19.13 -5.49 -0.08
CA ARG A 44 -17.73 -5.36 -0.50
C ARG A 44 -17.09 -4.10 0.07
N ARG A 45 -15.76 -4.14 0.28
CA ARG A 45 -14.96 -2.99 0.68
C ARG A 45 -13.63 -2.95 -0.08
N PHE A 46 -13.18 -1.74 -0.39
CA PHE A 46 -11.81 -1.51 -0.79
C PHE A 46 -10.87 -1.59 0.41
N MET A 47 -9.67 -2.12 0.21
CA MET A 47 -8.58 -2.12 1.17
C MET A 47 -7.28 -1.69 0.47
N ALA A 48 -6.68 -0.61 0.97
CA ALA A 48 -5.31 -0.24 0.64
C ALA A 48 -4.39 -0.68 1.78
N THR A 49 -3.29 -1.34 1.41
CA THR A 49 -2.36 -1.94 2.36
C THR A 49 -0.93 -1.81 1.88
N ILE A 50 -0.03 -1.42 2.77
CA ILE A 50 1.42 -1.61 2.65
C ILE A 50 1.82 -2.73 3.61
N CYS A 51 2.56 -3.71 3.12
CA CYS A 51 3.14 -4.79 3.92
C CYS A 51 4.66 -4.80 3.78
N PHE A 52 5.33 -5.10 4.88
CA PHE A 52 6.73 -5.50 4.93
C PHE A 52 6.81 -6.89 5.54
N TYR A 53 7.60 -7.78 4.96
CA TYR A 53 7.72 -9.18 5.36
C TYR A 53 9.11 -9.46 5.90
N GLN A 54 9.22 -10.35 6.90
CA GLN A 54 10.50 -10.84 7.40
C GLN A 54 10.28 -12.21 8.07
N ASP A 55 11.30 -13.06 8.10
CA ASP A 55 11.28 -14.27 8.92
C ASP A 55 11.00 -13.88 10.39
N ALA A 56 10.09 -14.60 11.06
CA ALA A 56 9.67 -14.25 12.41
C ALA A 56 10.81 -14.25 13.43
N ARG A 57 11.85 -15.06 13.24
CA ARG A 57 13.06 -15.11 14.09
C ARG A 57 13.87 -13.82 13.99
N HIS A 58 13.67 -13.04 12.94
CA HIS A 58 14.37 -11.80 12.65
C HIS A 58 13.40 -10.61 12.53
N ALA A 59 12.28 -10.60 13.26
CA ALA A 59 11.26 -9.57 13.15
C ALA A 59 11.66 -8.17 13.69
N LYS A 60 12.75 -8.07 14.46
CA LYS A 60 13.20 -6.80 15.10
C LYS A 60 13.37 -5.61 14.13
N PRO A 61 13.90 -5.76 12.91
CA PRO A 61 13.94 -4.68 11.93
C PRO A 61 12.55 -4.17 11.54
N LEU A 62 11.51 -5.03 11.51
CA LEU A 62 10.13 -4.56 11.25
C LEU A 62 9.61 -3.67 12.37
N GLU A 63 10.00 -3.92 13.63
CA GLU A 63 9.68 -3.03 14.75
C GLU A 63 10.38 -1.67 14.60
N TRP A 64 11.63 -1.65 14.11
CA TRP A 64 12.33 -0.42 13.77
C TRP A 64 11.61 0.36 12.66
N ILE A 65 11.21 -0.30 11.56
CA ILE A 65 10.43 0.34 10.49
C ILE A 65 9.14 0.95 11.07
N ARG A 66 8.41 0.20 11.90
CA ARG A 66 7.20 0.68 12.57
C ARG A 66 7.47 1.93 13.41
N LYS A 67 8.58 1.96 14.16
CA LYS A 67 8.98 3.11 14.97
C LYS A 67 9.32 4.34 14.11
N VAL A 68 10.05 4.16 13.01
CA VAL A 68 10.39 5.25 12.08
C VAL A 68 9.16 5.80 11.38
N LEU A 69 8.25 4.93 10.93
CA LEU A 69 7.01 5.36 10.25
C LEU A 69 5.94 5.86 11.23
N GLY A 70 6.05 5.54 12.51
CA GLY A 70 5.11 5.93 13.56
C GLY A 70 3.74 5.24 13.47
N ILE A 71 3.59 4.23 12.62
CA ILE A 71 2.31 3.58 12.33
C ILE A 71 2.48 2.13 11.90
N GLY A 72 1.37 1.39 11.95
CA GLY A 72 1.27 0.00 11.52
C GLY A 72 1.22 -0.96 12.70
N TYR A 73 0.85 -2.20 12.39
CA TYR A 73 0.76 -3.28 13.35
C TYR A 73 1.52 -4.49 12.85
N MET A 74 2.12 -5.21 13.81
CA MET A 74 2.81 -6.47 13.56
C MET A 74 1.81 -7.62 13.61
N SER A 75 2.02 -8.62 12.76
CA SER A 75 1.33 -9.91 12.84
C SER A 75 2.28 -11.04 12.52
N TYR A 76 2.07 -12.20 13.13
CA TYR A 76 2.86 -13.41 12.91
C TYR A 76 1.96 -14.45 12.25
N ARG A 77 2.46 -15.03 11.17
CA ARG A 77 1.76 -16.05 10.40
C ARG A 77 2.17 -17.44 10.84
N ASN A 78 1.29 -18.40 10.58
CA ASN A 78 1.51 -19.82 10.87
C ASN A 78 2.60 -20.47 10.00
N ASP A 79 3.10 -19.77 8.97
CA ASP A 79 4.20 -20.21 8.11
C ASP A 79 5.57 -19.65 8.54
N GLY A 80 5.67 -19.07 9.74
CA GLY A 80 6.93 -18.55 10.28
C GLY A 80 7.31 -17.15 9.79
N MET A 81 6.41 -16.45 9.08
CA MET A 81 6.64 -15.07 8.65
C MET A 81 6.05 -14.03 9.62
N ALA A 82 6.79 -12.96 9.88
CA ALA A 82 6.29 -11.75 10.50
C ALA A 82 5.97 -10.70 9.44
N GLU A 83 4.93 -9.90 9.70
CA GLU A 83 4.46 -8.85 8.80
C GLU A 83 4.19 -7.55 9.55
N LEU A 84 4.75 -6.44 9.07
CA LEU A 84 4.29 -5.10 9.44
C LEU A 84 3.26 -4.64 8.41
N ARG A 85 2.04 -4.37 8.87
CA ARG A 85 0.94 -3.88 8.03
C ARG A 85 0.55 -2.46 8.34
N ILE A 86 0.36 -1.67 7.28
CA ILE A 86 -0.23 -0.33 7.32
C ILE A 86 -1.48 -0.39 6.44
N ASN A 87 -2.64 -0.10 7.02
CA ASN A 87 -3.93 -0.14 6.34
C ASN A 87 -4.61 1.21 6.39
N GLY A 88 -5.54 1.43 5.45
CA GLY A 88 -6.38 2.63 5.40
C GLY A 88 -5.90 3.59 4.31
N PHE A 89 -6.84 4.29 3.68
CA PHE A 89 -6.56 5.11 2.51
C PHE A 89 -5.62 6.27 2.84
N LYS A 90 -5.94 7.04 3.88
CA LYS A 90 -5.14 8.18 4.34
C LYS A 90 -3.73 7.76 4.76
N GLN A 91 -3.63 6.76 5.63
CA GLN A 91 -2.35 6.25 6.13
C GLN A 91 -1.47 5.72 4.99
N THR A 92 -2.07 4.98 4.06
CA THR A 92 -1.35 4.44 2.90
C THR A 92 -0.83 5.56 2.01
N GLU A 93 -1.66 6.58 1.73
CA GLU A 93 -1.25 7.75 0.95
C GLU A 93 -0.05 8.46 1.59
N GLU A 94 -0.16 8.82 2.87
CA GLU A 94 0.86 9.57 3.59
C GLU A 94 2.21 8.85 3.60
N ILE A 95 2.21 7.53 3.83
CA ILE A 95 3.44 6.72 3.83
C ILE A 95 4.00 6.57 2.43
N LEU A 96 3.17 6.27 1.43
CA LEU A 96 3.65 6.14 0.06
C LEU A 96 4.23 7.45 -0.46
N LEU A 97 3.64 8.61 -0.17
CA LEU A 97 4.20 9.91 -0.57
C LEU A 97 5.58 10.17 0.02
N LYS A 98 5.84 9.75 1.27
CA LYS A 98 7.17 9.86 1.91
C LYS A 98 8.20 8.93 1.28
N LEU A 99 7.79 7.72 0.90
CA LEU A 99 8.70 6.70 0.34
C LEU A 99 8.91 6.84 -1.17
N LEU A 100 7.93 7.39 -1.91
CA LEU A 100 7.91 7.46 -3.39
C LEU A 100 9.18 8.05 -4.02
N PRO A 101 9.85 9.08 -3.44
CA PRO A 101 11.10 9.60 -4.00
C PRO A 101 12.23 8.56 -4.07
N PHE A 102 12.19 7.55 -3.20
CA PHE A 102 13.25 6.56 -3.03
C PHE A 102 12.91 5.18 -3.63
N ILE A 103 11.62 4.90 -3.87
CA ILE A 103 11.14 3.66 -4.50
C ILE A 103 11.63 3.58 -5.95
N LYS A 104 12.21 2.44 -6.33
CA LYS A 104 12.67 2.12 -7.68
C LYS A 104 11.78 1.09 -8.37
N PHE A 105 11.58 -0.07 -7.77
CA PHE A 105 10.92 -1.21 -8.43
C PHE A 105 9.40 -1.12 -8.37
N LYS A 106 8.84 -0.63 -7.25
CA LYS A 106 7.39 -0.53 -7.06
C LYS A 106 6.84 0.86 -7.35
N LYS A 107 7.58 1.72 -8.08
CA LYS A 107 7.23 3.14 -8.29
C LYS A 107 5.87 3.32 -8.97
N ILE A 108 5.60 2.52 -10.00
CA ILE A 108 4.30 2.54 -10.71
C ILE A 108 3.18 2.07 -9.77
N GLN A 109 3.39 0.98 -9.03
CA GLN A 109 2.40 0.45 -8.07
C GLN A 109 2.04 1.49 -7.01
N ALA A 110 3.06 2.11 -6.39
CA ALA A 110 2.90 3.14 -5.38
C ALA A 110 2.12 4.34 -5.92
N ALA A 111 2.48 4.84 -7.11
CA ALA A 111 1.81 5.98 -7.72
C ALA A 111 0.33 5.69 -8.06
N GLU A 112 0.04 4.49 -8.61
CA GLU A 112 -1.34 4.09 -8.92
C GLU A 112 -2.19 3.88 -7.66
N VAL A 113 -1.61 3.34 -6.59
CA VAL A 113 -2.29 3.26 -5.28
C VAL A 113 -2.58 4.65 -4.74
N VAL A 114 -1.62 5.59 -4.75
CA VAL A 114 -1.84 6.98 -4.30
C VAL A 114 -3.00 7.63 -5.05
N LYS A 115 -3.06 7.49 -6.39
CA LYS A 115 -4.18 8.00 -7.19
C LYS A 115 -5.51 7.39 -6.78
N ALA A 116 -5.57 6.06 -6.63
CA ALA A 116 -6.80 5.36 -6.29
C ALA A 116 -7.29 5.70 -4.88
N VAL A 117 -6.40 5.76 -3.88
CA VAL A 117 -6.80 6.06 -2.49
C VAL A 117 -7.29 7.48 -2.32
N ARG A 118 -6.78 8.46 -3.09
CA ARG A 118 -7.33 9.83 -3.13
C ARG A 118 -8.78 9.85 -3.59
N ILE A 119 -9.11 9.06 -4.61
CA ILE A 119 -10.50 8.92 -5.07
C ILE A 119 -11.36 8.23 -4.00
N LEU A 120 -10.82 7.18 -3.37
CA LEU A 120 -11.54 6.41 -2.34
C LEU A 120 -11.77 7.16 -1.02
N GLN A 121 -11.06 8.26 -0.80
CA GLN A 121 -11.25 9.16 0.35
C GLN A 121 -12.35 10.20 0.13
N LYS A 122 -12.89 10.35 -1.08
CA LYS A 122 -14.03 11.25 -1.33
C LYS A 122 -15.28 10.72 -0.64
N ASP A 123 -16.04 11.61 -0.02
CA ASP A 123 -17.33 11.28 0.60
C ASP A 123 -18.32 10.71 -0.42
N ILE A 124 -18.40 11.37 -1.59
CA ILE A 124 -19.23 10.95 -2.72
C ILE A 124 -18.32 10.56 -3.89
N ARG A 125 -18.56 9.37 -4.45
CA ARG A 125 -17.80 8.81 -5.56
C ARG A 125 -18.73 8.58 -6.74
N THR A 126 -18.38 9.15 -7.89
CA THR A 126 -19.12 8.95 -9.14
C THR A 126 -18.79 7.57 -9.75
N GLU A 127 -19.61 7.12 -10.70
CA GLU A 127 -19.23 5.95 -11.52
C GLU A 127 -17.88 6.16 -12.21
N SER A 128 -17.62 7.36 -12.75
CA SER A 128 -16.33 7.71 -13.36
C SER A 128 -15.17 7.54 -12.38
N ASP A 129 -15.35 7.95 -11.12
CA ASP A 129 -14.37 7.75 -10.06
C ASP A 129 -14.09 6.25 -9.82
N LEU A 130 -15.14 5.42 -9.75
CA LEU A 130 -15.01 3.98 -9.55
C LEU A 130 -14.33 3.28 -10.75
N ARG A 131 -14.64 3.71 -11.98
CA ARG A 131 -13.96 3.23 -13.20
C ARG A 131 -12.47 3.58 -13.18
N LYS A 132 -12.10 4.80 -12.74
CA LYS A 132 -10.68 5.18 -12.56
C LYS A 132 -9.97 4.30 -11.53
N VAL A 133 -10.64 3.97 -10.41
CA VAL A 133 -10.10 3.03 -9.41
C VAL A 133 -9.91 1.64 -10.02
N ALA A 134 -10.87 1.13 -10.80
CA ALA A 134 -10.76 -0.15 -11.48
C ALA A 134 -9.58 -0.18 -12.46
N THR A 135 -9.38 0.87 -13.26
CA THR A 135 -8.21 1.01 -14.14
C THR A 135 -6.90 1.00 -13.35
N ALA A 136 -6.83 1.72 -12.22
CA ALA A 136 -5.65 1.71 -11.36
C ALA A 136 -5.36 0.30 -10.81
N MET A 137 -6.40 -0.45 -10.41
CA MET A 137 -6.25 -1.84 -9.97
C MET A 137 -5.69 -2.77 -11.07
N ILE A 138 -6.08 -2.58 -12.32
CA ILE A 138 -5.50 -3.33 -13.45
C ILE A 138 -4.03 -2.98 -13.65
N ARG A 139 -3.68 -1.69 -13.60
CA ARG A 139 -2.28 -1.24 -13.71
C ARG A 139 -1.42 -1.79 -12.58
N ILE A 140 -1.91 -1.80 -11.33
CA ILE A 140 -1.18 -2.40 -10.20
C ILE A 140 -0.95 -3.89 -10.44
N GLN A 141 -1.96 -4.63 -10.89
CA GLN A 141 -1.84 -6.06 -11.18
C GLN A 141 -0.91 -6.37 -12.36
N SER A 142 -0.82 -5.49 -13.36
CA SER A 142 0.04 -5.74 -14.53
C SER A 142 1.52 -5.70 -14.17
N VAL A 143 1.90 -4.88 -13.17
CA VAL A 143 3.29 -4.74 -12.71
C VAL A 143 3.63 -5.59 -11.48
N ASN A 144 2.68 -6.35 -10.92
CA ASN A 144 2.95 -7.30 -9.84
C ASN A 144 3.56 -8.59 -10.41
N TYR A 145 4.76 -8.94 -9.93
CA TYR A 145 5.57 -10.07 -10.43
C TYR A 145 4.87 -11.44 -10.32
N ALA A 146 4.12 -11.67 -9.25
CA ALA A 146 3.41 -12.92 -9.02
C ALA A 146 1.98 -12.62 -8.54
N THR A 147 0.99 -12.96 -9.35
CA THR A 147 -0.42 -12.97 -8.95
C THR A 147 -1.01 -14.32 -9.32
N ARG A 148 -1.44 -15.13 -8.35
CA ARG A 148 -2.00 -16.47 -8.60
C ARG A 148 -3.20 -16.44 -9.56
N LYS A 149 -3.99 -15.36 -9.54
CA LYS A 149 -5.07 -15.08 -10.50
C LYS A 149 -5.23 -13.57 -10.67
N LYS A 150 -4.89 -13.04 -11.84
CA LYS A 150 -5.16 -11.64 -12.20
C LYS A 150 -6.64 -11.50 -12.55
N LYS A 151 -7.29 -10.45 -12.06
CA LYS A 151 -8.67 -10.13 -12.42
C LYS A 151 -8.71 -9.32 -13.71
N THR A 152 -9.69 -9.59 -14.57
CA THR A 152 -9.97 -8.76 -15.74
C THR A 152 -10.62 -7.44 -15.30
N LEU A 153 -10.60 -6.44 -16.19
CA LEU A 153 -11.31 -5.18 -15.92
C LEU A 153 -12.80 -5.42 -15.72
N GLU A 154 -13.40 -6.26 -16.56
CA GLU A 154 -14.80 -6.67 -16.48
C GLU A 154 -15.14 -7.30 -15.12
N GLU A 155 -14.33 -8.25 -14.64
CA GLU A 155 -14.52 -8.85 -13.31
C GLU A 155 -14.48 -7.79 -12.19
N ILE A 156 -13.61 -6.77 -12.32
CA ILE A 156 -13.55 -5.68 -11.34
C ILE A 156 -14.78 -4.77 -11.45
N LEU A 157 -15.21 -4.41 -12.66
CA LEU A 157 -16.41 -3.58 -12.87
C LEU A 157 -17.66 -4.26 -12.30
N ILE A 158 -17.83 -5.56 -12.53
CA ILE A 158 -18.89 -6.37 -11.92
C ILE A 158 -18.79 -6.36 -10.39
N MET A 159 -17.58 -6.41 -9.82
CA MET A 159 -17.39 -6.31 -8.37
C MET A 159 -17.72 -4.91 -7.80
N LEU A 160 -17.77 -3.88 -8.65
CA LEU A 160 -18.17 -2.53 -8.31
C LEU A 160 -19.62 -2.23 -8.65
N ASP A 161 -20.37 -3.27 -9.05
CA ASP A 161 -21.76 -3.17 -9.51
C ASP A 161 -21.92 -2.18 -10.68
N LEU A 162 -20.89 -2.11 -11.55
CA LEU A 162 -20.87 -1.32 -12.77
C LEU A 162 -21.08 -2.22 -14.00
N THR A 163 -21.87 -1.76 -14.96
CA THR A 163 -22.01 -2.42 -16.25
C THR A 163 -20.66 -2.34 -17.00
N PRO A 164 -20.18 -3.45 -17.61
CA PRO A 164 -18.92 -3.47 -18.36
C PRO A 164 -18.78 -2.31 -19.35
#